data_AF-A0A386PU79-F1
#
_entry.id   AF-A0A386PU79-F1
#
_cell.length_a   1.000
_cell.length_b   1.000
_cell.length_c   1.000
_cell.angle_alpha   90.00
_cell.angle_beta   90.00
_cell.angle_gamma   90.00
#
_symmetry.space_group_name_H-M   'P 1'
#
loop_
_entity.id
_entity.type
_entity.pdbx_description
1 polymer ?
#
loop_
_entity_poly.entity_id
_entity_poly.type
_entity_poly.pdbx_seq_one_letter_code
_entity_poly.pdbx_strand_id
1 'polypeptide(L)'
;MSEEKVKKHATRAIWIACILILLGIFAIPQMYRNYHSAPYCNSSGSQITLENKDTHKLNKYQKKQFVKMARLAIDKEDGPFDWNNYQSVSINVYKMKKPSEYGLIYKVKPTIRSGQHTITNSIIVKLADRNLKTYHKFSIKGYSSDFSNFMD
;
A
#
# COMPACT_ATOMS: atom_id res chain seq x y z
N MET A 1 14.74 -43.34 34.01
CA MET A 1 14.28 -43.05 32.63
C MET A 1 15.39 -43.51 31.69
N SER A 2 15.16 -44.46 30.76
CA SER A 2 16.28 -45.08 30.01
C SER A 2 16.98 -44.08 29.09
N GLU A 3 18.31 -44.17 28.97
CA GLU A 3 19.16 -43.29 28.15
C GLU A 3 18.66 -43.17 26.70
N GLU A 4 18.07 -44.24 26.19
CA GLU A 4 17.53 -44.34 24.84
C GLU A 4 16.33 -43.40 24.63
N LYS A 5 15.46 -43.28 25.65
CA LYS A 5 14.36 -42.32 25.64
C LYS A 5 14.88 -40.89 25.66
N VAL A 6 15.91 -40.60 26.48
CA VAL A 6 16.53 -39.27 26.57
C VAL A 6 17.16 -38.86 25.23
N LYS A 7 17.92 -39.75 24.59
CA LYS A 7 18.52 -39.52 23.26
C LYS A 7 17.44 -39.27 22.19
N LYS A 8 16.36 -40.05 22.19
CA LYS A 8 15.23 -39.86 21.25
C LYS A 8 14.54 -38.50 21.43
N HIS A 9 14.35 -38.05 22.68
CA HIS A 9 13.79 -36.73 22.97
C HIS A 9 14.75 -35.60 22.56
N ALA A 10 16.04 -35.74 22.82
CA ALA A 10 17.06 -34.77 22.41
C ALA A 10 17.13 -34.63 20.88
N THR A 11 17.16 -35.75 20.14
CA THR A 11 17.14 -35.74 18.67
C THR A 11 15.88 -35.09 18.12
N ARG A 12 14.71 -35.34 18.73
CA ARG A 12 13.45 -34.69 18.35
C ARG A 12 13.48 -33.18 18.60
N ALA A 13 14.04 -32.75 19.73
CA ALA A 13 14.18 -31.32 20.05
C ALA A 13 15.09 -30.60 19.04
N ILE A 14 16.20 -31.23 18.64
CA ILE A 14 17.11 -30.70 17.61
C ILE A 14 16.38 -30.53 16.28
N TRP A 15 15.62 -31.54 15.84
CA TRP A 15 14.84 -31.44 14.60
C TRP A 15 13.79 -30.33 14.65
N ILE A 16 13.08 -30.17 15.77
CA ILE A 16 12.12 -29.07 15.97
C ILE A 16 12.83 -27.71 15.90
N ALA A 17 13.98 -27.57 16.56
CA ALA A 17 14.76 -26.34 16.53
C ALA A 17 15.22 -26.00 15.10
N CYS A 18 15.71 -26.98 14.35
CA CYS A 18 16.09 -26.81 12.94
C CYS A 18 14.91 -26.35 12.07
N ILE A 19 13.72 -26.95 12.24
CA ILE A 19 12.51 -26.55 11.51
C ILE A 19 12.12 -25.10 11.85
N LEU A 20 12.17 -24.72 13.13
CA LEU A 20 11.84 -23.36 13.56
C LEU A 20 12.83 -22.32 13.00
N ILE A 21 14.13 -22.65 12.96
CA ILE A 21 15.16 -21.78 12.37
C ILE A 21 14.90 -21.61 10.86
N LEU A 22 14.62 -22.69 10.14
CA LEU A 22 14.32 -22.64 8.71
C LEU A 22 13.05 -21.81 8.46
N LEU A 23 11.98 -22.02 9.23
CA LEU A 23 10.76 -21.23 9.14
C LEU A 23 11.03 -19.74 9.39
N GLY A 24 11.86 -19.39 10.38
CA GLY A 24 12.28 -18.02 10.64
C GLY A 24 13.00 -17.39 9.44
N ILE A 25 13.95 -18.11 8.85
CA ILE A 25 14.75 -17.63 7.70
C ILE A 25 13.88 -17.37 6.47
N PHE A 26 12.86 -18.18 6.20
CA PHE A 26 12.00 -18.01 5.02
C PHE A 26 10.80 -17.10 5.27
N ALA A 27 10.14 -17.21 6.43
CA ALA A 27 8.93 -16.47 6.73
C ALA A 27 9.20 -14.98 6.98
N ILE A 28 10.25 -14.64 7.72
CA ILE A 28 10.53 -13.25 8.11
C ILE A 28 10.79 -12.37 6.87
N PRO A 29 11.69 -12.73 5.92
CA PRO A 29 11.90 -11.92 4.72
C PRO A 29 10.65 -11.84 3.84
N GLN A 30 9.86 -12.91 3.75
CA GLN A 30 8.65 -12.91 2.95
C GLN A 30 7.57 -12.00 3.54
N MET A 31 7.34 -12.05 4.86
CA MET A 31 6.45 -11.14 5.57
C MET A 31 6.92 -9.69 5.43
N TYR A 32 8.21 -9.43 5.60
CA TYR A 32 8.79 -8.09 5.44
C TYR A 32 8.58 -7.55 4.01
N ARG A 33 8.83 -8.39 2.98
CA ARG A 33 8.60 -8.02 1.58
C ARG A 33 7.12 -7.72 1.34
N ASN A 34 6.22 -8.57 1.84
CA ASN A 34 4.77 -8.38 1.67
C ASN A 34 4.28 -7.10 2.36
N TYR A 35 4.79 -6.78 3.54
CA TYR A 35 4.46 -5.55 4.26
C TYR A 35 4.78 -4.28 3.45
N HIS A 36 5.88 -4.31 2.69
CA HIS A 36 6.32 -3.20 1.85
C HIS A 36 5.86 -3.31 0.40
N SER A 37 5.12 -4.35 0.01
CA SER A 37 4.68 -4.55 -1.36
C SER A 37 3.24 -4.11 -1.58
N ALA A 38 2.91 -3.69 -2.80
CA ALA A 38 1.56 -3.41 -3.24
C ALA A 38 0.75 -4.72 -3.29
N PRO A 39 -0.39 -4.81 -2.58
CA PRO A 39 -1.20 -6.03 -2.60
C PRO A 39 -1.69 -6.35 -4.01
N TYR A 40 -1.65 -7.62 -4.40
CA TYR A 40 -2.16 -8.11 -5.70
C TYR A 40 -1.50 -7.47 -6.94
N CYS A 41 -0.29 -6.93 -6.83
CA CYS A 41 0.39 -6.21 -7.92
C CYS A 41 0.49 -7.02 -9.23
N ASN A 42 0.69 -8.33 -9.15
CA ASN A 42 0.83 -9.18 -10.34
C ASN A 42 -0.49 -9.87 -10.74
N SER A 43 -1.59 -9.60 -10.04
CA SER A 43 -2.88 -10.23 -10.30
C SER A 43 -3.68 -9.41 -11.30
N SER A 44 -4.15 -10.06 -12.37
CA SER A 44 -5.23 -9.56 -13.24
C SER A 44 -6.60 -9.99 -12.70
N GLY A 45 -7.70 -9.49 -13.27
CA GLY A 45 -9.06 -9.97 -12.98
C GLY A 45 -9.99 -8.86 -12.45
N SER A 46 -10.83 -9.15 -11.47
CA SER A 46 -11.80 -8.18 -10.95
C SER A 46 -11.13 -7.01 -10.21
N GLN A 47 -11.81 -5.88 -10.20
CA GLN A 47 -11.47 -4.74 -9.34
C GLN A 47 -11.75 -5.12 -7.88
N ILE A 48 -10.81 -4.81 -6.99
CA ILE A 48 -10.91 -5.13 -5.56
C ILE A 48 -10.70 -3.86 -4.77
N THR A 49 -11.66 -3.50 -3.92
CA THR A 49 -11.50 -2.45 -2.92
C THR A 49 -10.49 -2.91 -1.88
N LEU A 50 -9.39 -2.17 -1.71
CA LEU A 50 -8.35 -2.47 -0.73
C LEU A 50 -8.58 -1.74 0.61
N GLU A 51 -9.48 -0.75 0.61
CA GLU A 51 -10.01 -0.10 1.80
C GLU A 51 -11.49 -0.49 2.01
N ASN A 52 -11.75 -1.68 2.55
CA ASN A 52 -13.09 -2.09 2.99
C ASN A 52 -13.06 -2.41 4.50
N LYS A 53 -14.13 -2.06 5.23
CA LYS A 53 -14.35 -2.46 6.63
C LYS A 53 -14.35 -3.98 6.79
N ASP A 54 -14.84 -4.72 5.80
CA ASP A 54 -14.95 -6.19 5.87
C ASP A 54 -13.65 -6.92 5.50
N THR A 55 -12.74 -6.25 4.78
CA THR A 55 -11.46 -6.83 4.34
C THR A 55 -10.35 -5.79 4.47
N HIS A 56 -9.77 -5.70 5.68
CA HIS A 56 -8.62 -4.83 5.92
C HIS A 56 -7.39 -5.36 5.14
N LYS A 57 -7.11 -4.78 3.97
CA LYS A 57 -6.06 -5.28 3.05
C LYS A 57 -4.82 -4.39 2.98
N LEU A 58 -4.93 -3.11 3.35
CA LEU A 58 -3.78 -2.21 3.41
C LEU A 58 -3.31 -2.01 4.85
N ASN A 59 -2.02 -2.27 5.07
CA ASN A 59 -1.38 -1.87 6.31
C ASN A 59 -1.05 -0.35 6.30
N LYS A 60 -0.69 0.18 7.47
CA LYS A 60 -0.37 1.60 7.66
C LYS A 60 0.74 2.11 6.72
N TYR A 61 1.76 1.28 6.46
CA TYR A 61 2.85 1.65 5.56
C TYR A 61 2.37 1.76 4.11
N GLN A 62 1.68 0.75 3.60
CA GLN A 62 1.17 0.72 2.23
C GLN A 62 0.24 1.92 1.98
N LYS A 63 -0.69 2.18 2.91
CA LYS A 63 -1.59 3.35 2.85
C LYS A 63 -0.80 4.66 2.75
N LYS A 64 0.24 4.84 3.57
CA LYS A 64 1.12 6.02 3.51
C LYS A 64 1.82 6.16 2.16
N GLN A 65 2.27 5.06 1.54
CA GLN A 65 2.90 5.12 0.22
C GLN A 65 1.90 5.47 -0.89
N PHE A 66 0.66 4.96 -0.83
CA PHE A 66 -0.40 5.37 -1.76
C PHE A 66 -0.77 6.84 -1.62
N VAL A 67 -0.80 7.39 -0.40
CA VAL A 67 -0.99 8.84 -0.20
C VAL A 67 0.14 9.63 -0.84
N LYS A 68 1.40 9.22 -0.66
CA LYS A 68 2.55 9.87 -1.31
C LYS A 68 2.46 9.82 -2.83
N MET A 69 2.04 8.69 -3.39
CA MET A 69 1.81 8.55 -4.84
C MET A 69 0.70 9.48 -5.34
N ALA A 70 -0.42 9.55 -4.63
CA ALA A 70 -1.51 10.45 -4.99
C ALA A 70 -1.04 11.91 -5.00
N ARG A 71 -0.33 12.34 -3.95
CA ARG A 71 0.25 13.69 -3.87
C ARG A 71 1.20 13.99 -5.03
N LEU A 72 2.14 13.09 -5.29
CA LEU A 72 3.06 13.23 -6.42
C LEU A 72 2.37 13.24 -7.79
N ALA A 73 1.24 12.55 -7.94
CA ALA A 73 0.48 12.58 -9.18
C ALA A 73 -0.24 13.92 -9.34
N ILE A 74 -0.86 14.43 -8.28
CA ILE A 74 -1.49 15.75 -8.26
C ILE A 74 -0.46 16.85 -8.53
N ASP A 75 0.70 16.79 -7.87
CA ASP A 75 1.78 17.77 -8.07
C ASP A 75 2.27 17.83 -9.53
N LYS A 76 2.18 16.71 -10.27
CA LYS A 76 2.59 16.62 -11.67
C LYS A 76 1.53 17.15 -12.65
N GLU A 77 0.25 16.97 -12.34
CA GLU A 77 -0.85 17.27 -13.26
C GLU A 77 -1.46 18.67 -13.00
N ASP A 78 -1.68 19.03 -11.73
CA ASP A 78 -2.30 20.30 -11.33
C ASP A 78 -1.28 21.34 -10.81
N GLY A 79 0.00 20.95 -10.73
CA GLY A 79 1.09 21.80 -10.27
C GLY A 79 1.49 21.56 -8.81
N PRO A 80 2.66 22.04 -8.39
CA PRO A 80 3.22 21.71 -7.08
C PRO A 80 2.43 22.37 -5.95
N PHE A 81 1.97 21.57 -4.98
CA PHE A 81 1.26 22.07 -3.79
C PHE A 81 2.14 22.01 -2.54
N ASP A 82 2.00 23.02 -1.67
CA ASP A 82 2.47 22.91 -0.29
C ASP A 82 1.47 22.08 0.54
N TRP A 83 1.74 20.78 0.63
CA TRP A 83 0.90 19.82 1.34
C TRP A 83 0.75 20.07 2.84
N ASN A 84 1.49 21.01 3.45
CA ASN A 84 1.25 21.44 4.84
C ASN A 84 -0.02 22.30 4.95
N ASN A 85 -0.39 22.97 3.86
CA ASN A 85 -1.61 23.78 3.77
C ASN A 85 -2.86 22.94 3.48
N TYR A 86 -2.73 21.60 3.43
CA TYR A 86 -3.83 20.68 3.17
C TYR A 86 -3.89 19.55 4.19
N GLN A 87 -5.09 19.22 4.65
CA GLN A 87 -5.36 18.06 5.47
C GLN A 87 -5.87 16.91 4.60
N SER A 88 -5.28 15.72 4.76
CA SER A 88 -5.81 14.48 4.18
C SER A 88 -7.11 14.09 4.88
N VAL A 89 -8.21 13.99 4.12
CA VAL A 89 -9.52 13.54 4.62
C VAL A 89 -9.59 12.02 4.54
N SER A 90 -9.37 11.46 3.35
CA SER A 90 -9.35 10.02 3.14
C SER A 90 -8.56 9.65 1.89
N ILE A 91 -8.19 8.37 1.80
CA ILE A 91 -7.73 7.75 0.57
C ILE A 91 -8.45 6.42 0.44
N ASN A 92 -9.08 6.17 -0.70
CA ASN A 92 -9.59 4.85 -1.03
C ASN A 92 -8.73 4.28 -2.16
N VAL A 93 -8.26 3.05 -1.98
CA VAL A 93 -7.39 2.38 -2.94
C VAL A 93 -8.12 1.18 -3.51
N TYR A 94 -8.08 1.05 -4.83
CA TYR A 94 -8.68 -0.04 -5.57
C TYR A 94 -7.59 -0.73 -6.40
N LYS A 95 -7.49 -2.05 -6.30
CA LYS A 95 -6.74 -2.83 -7.30
C LYS A 95 -7.59 -2.86 -8.56
N MET A 96 -7.03 -2.39 -9.68
CA MET A 96 -7.72 -2.36 -10.97
C MET A 96 -7.67 -3.73 -11.65
N LYS A 97 -8.38 -3.86 -12.77
CA LYS A 97 -8.46 -5.15 -13.49
C LYS A 97 -7.13 -5.58 -14.11
N LYS A 98 -6.32 -4.60 -14.52
CA LYS A 98 -5.01 -4.80 -15.12
C LYS A 98 -3.94 -4.98 -14.03
N PRO A 99 -2.91 -5.79 -14.29
CA PRO A 99 -1.82 -5.98 -13.33
C PRO A 99 -1.09 -4.65 -13.07
N SER A 100 -0.68 -4.48 -11.82
CA SER A 100 0.09 -3.33 -11.30
C SER A 100 -0.62 -1.98 -11.43
N GLU A 101 -1.92 -1.98 -11.73
CA GLU A 101 -2.74 -0.78 -11.81
C GLU A 101 -3.61 -0.62 -10.56
N TYR A 102 -3.62 0.60 -10.03
CA TYR A 102 -4.36 0.97 -8.83
C TYR A 102 -5.13 2.26 -9.06
N GLY A 103 -6.41 2.24 -8.70
CA GLY A 103 -7.26 3.42 -8.61
C GLY A 103 -7.14 4.03 -7.23
N LEU A 104 -6.91 5.33 -7.15
CA LEU A 104 -6.79 6.11 -5.93
C LEU A 104 -7.86 7.19 -5.95
N ILE A 105 -8.74 7.18 -4.96
CA ILE A 105 -9.65 8.30 -4.68
C ILE A 105 -9.11 9.00 -3.45
N TYR A 106 -8.43 10.12 -3.64
CA TYR A 106 -7.77 10.86 -2.57
C TYR A 106 -8.49 12.18 -2.31
N LYS A 107 -8.97 12.34 -1.07
CA LYS A 107 -9.75 13.49 -0.63
C LYS A 107 -8.91 14.35 0.29
N VAL A 108 -8.82 15.64 -0.01
CA VAL A 108 -8.09 16.64 0.78
C VAL A 108 -8.94 17.87 1.02
N LYS A 109 -8.59 18.65 2.04
CA LYS A 109 -9.20 19.97 2.28
C LYS A 109 -8.11 20.97 2.68
N PRO A 110 -8.22 22.25 2.31
CA PRO A 110 -7.30 23.29 2.79
C PRO A 110 -7.35 23.41 4.32
N THR A 111 -6.20 23.69 4.94
CA THR A 111 -6.07 23.92 6.39
C THR A 111 -6.43 25.36 6.77
N ILE A 112 -6.08 26.33 5.91
CA ILE A 112 -6.17 27.78 6.20
C ILE A 112 -7.56 28.35 5.91
N ARG A 113 -8.26 27.81 4.90
CA ARG A 113 -9.66 28.18 4.62
C ARG A 113 -10.55 27.14 5.31
N SER A 114 -11.29 27.57 6.34
CA SER A 114 -12.38 26.82 6.98
C SER A 114 -13.57 26.52 6.05
N GLY A 115 -13.35 26.49 4.73
CA GLY A 115 -14.32 26.08 3.74
C GLY A 115 -14.53 24.57 3.84
N GLN A 116 -15.79 24.15 3.96
CA GLN A 116 -16.18 22.74 4.03
C GLN A 116 -15.86 21.94 2.76
N HIS A 117 -15.29 22.56 1.72
CA HIS A 117 -15.10 21.91 0.43
C HIS A 117 -13.97 20.89 0.50
N THR A 118 -14.34 19.63 0.33
CA THR A 118 -13.41 18.54 0.12
C THR A 118 -13.06 18.50 -1.37
N ILE A 119 -11.78 18.54 -1.69
CA ILE A 119 -11.25 18.37 -3.03
C ILE A 119 -11.06 16.87 -3.25
N THR A 120 -11.74 16.30 -4.25
CA THR A 120 -11.64 14.89 -4.60
C THR A 120 -10.73 14.71 -5.80
N ASN A 121 -9.79 13.78 -5.69
CA ASN A 121 -8.83 13.45 -6.73
C ASN A 121 -9.02 11.98 -7.10
N SER A 122 -9.22 11.70 -8.38
CA SER A 122 -9.38 10.36 -8.94
C SER A 122 -8.19 10.06 -9.85
N ILE A 123 -7.36 9.10 -9.44
CA ILE A 123 -6.06 8.85 -10.07
C ILE A 123 -5.95 7.36 -10.36
N ILE A 124 -5.55 7.00 -11.58
CA ILE A 124 -5.15 5.64 -11.92
C ILE A 124 -3.64 5.63 -12.11
N VAL A 125 -2.94 4.89 -11.25
CA VAL A 125 -1.49 4.72 -11.33
C VAL A 125 -1.15 3.31 -11.79
N LYS A 126 -0.11 3.19 -12.61
CA LYS A 126 0.54 1.90 -12.92
C LYS A 126 1.93 1.89 -12.29
N LEU A 127 2.13 0.96 -11.36
CA LEU A 127 3.42 0.77 -10.68
C LEU A 127 4.42 0.12 -11.63
N ALA A 128 5.68 0.55 -11.57
CA ALA A 128 6.76 -0.10 -12.30
C ALA A 128 7.16 -1.44 -11.66
N ASP A 129 7.04 -1.53 -10.33
CA ASP A 129 7.34 -2.71 -9.56
C ASP A 129 6.45 -2.79 -8.31
N ARG A 130 6.37 -3.98 -7.69
CA ARG A 130 5.47 -4.19 -6.55
C ARG A 130 5.95 -3.53 -5.25
N ASN A 131 7.21 -3.11 -5.15
CA ASN A 131 7.77 -2.59 -3.91
C ASN A 131 7.32 -1.14 -3.71
N LEU A 132 6.57 -0.85 -2.66
CA LEU A 132 6.11 0.50 -2.37
C LEU A 132 7.21 1.39 -1.78
N LYS A 133 8.42 0.88 -1.51
CA LYS A 133 9.59 1.73 -1.21
C LYS A 133 9.95 2.62 -2.39
N THR A 134 9.74 2.14 -3.63
CA THR A 134 9.95 2.89 -4.88
C THR A 134 8.68 3.62 -5.30
N TYR A 135 7.94 4.21 -4.36
CA TYR A 135 6.67 4.91 -4.60
C TYR A 135 6.74 6.04 -5.66
N HIS A 136 7.92 6.53 -6.01
CA HIS A 136 8.11 7.53 -7.07
C HIS A 136 8.14 6.91 -8.48
N LYS A 137 8.29 5.58 -8.60
CA LYS A 137 8.39 4.83 -9.86
C LYS A 137 7.02 4.31 -10.30
N PHE A 138 6.18 5.22 -10.78
CA PHE A 138 4.88 4.90 -11.37
C PHE A 138 4.60 5.80 -12.57
N SER A 139 3.67 5.36 -13.41
CA SER A 139 3.08 6.19 -14.47
C SER A 139 1.62 6.50 -14.16
N ILE A 140 1.17 7.71 -14.46
CA ILE A 140 -0.24 8.10 -14.39
C ILE A 140 -0.93 7.59 -15.66
N LYS A 141 -2.06 6.90 -15.51
CA LYS A 141 -2.87 6.33 -16.61
C LYS A 141 -4.23 6.98 -16.75
N GLY A 142 -4.68 7.66 -15.71
CA GLY A 142 -5.90 8.44 -15.69
C GLY A 142 -5.82 9.41 -14.52
N TYR A 143 -6.31 10.62 -14.73
CA TYR A 143 -6.28 11.68 -13.75
C TYR A 143 -7.54 12.53 -13.91
N SER A 144 -8.15 12.89 -12.78
CA SER A 144 -9.25 13.84 -12.68
C SER A 144 -9.24 14.40 -11.27
N SER A 145 -9.45 15.70 -11.14
CA SER A 145 -9.25 16.43 -9.90
C SER A 145 -10.23 17.59 -9.82
N ASP A 146 -10.73 17.86 -8.61
CA ASP A 146 -11.51 19.06 -8.34
C ASP A 146 -10.62 20.30 -8.15
N PHE A 147 -9.28 20.18 -8.15
CA PHE A 147 -8.38 21.33 -8.04
C PHE A 147 -8.51 22.30 -9.21
N SER A 148 -8.73 21.79 -10.43
CA SER A 148 -8.94 22.62 -11.62
C SER A 148 -10.14 23.55 -11.44
N ASN A 149 -11.24 23.06 -10.88
CA ASN A 149 -12.44 23.87 -10.62
C ASN A 149 -12.32 24.79 -9.39
N PHE A 150 -11.29 24.61 -8.54
CA PHE A 150 -11.08 25.41 -7.33
C PHE A 150 -10.16 26.62 -7.57
N MET A 151 -9.37 26.60 -8.64
CA MET A 151 -8.41 27.65 -9.01
C MET A 151 -8.96 28.63 -10.06
N ASP A 152 -10.08 28.31 -10.71
CA ASP A 152 -10.88 29.21 -11.56
C ASP A 152 -11.74 30.17 -10.72
#